data_AF-A0A4S2JRG8-F1
#
_entry.id   AF-A0A4S2JRG8-F1
#
_cell.length_a   1.000
_cell.length_b   1.000
_cell.length_c   1.000
_cell.angle_alpha   90.00
_cell.angle_beta   90.00
_cell.angle_gamma   90.00
#
_symmetry.space_group_name_H-M   'P 1'
#
loop_
_entity.id
_entity.type
_entity.pdbx_description
1 polymer ?
#
loop_
_entity_poly.entity_id
_entity_poly.type
_entity_poly.pdbx_seq_one_letter_code
_entity_poly.pdbx_strand_id
1 'polypeptide(L)'
;MAALFVSIVYRMAAMALLLFTLYLTHQFFFGHPNYSAETLGKLSIYLTILTLVFELVYYLIATPVQLLGLNTLHGVMHCATLTASMLVFLLFWSIFLYDNNLVVPEGDMRKFPAWYMHLSHSAGVFMNLFDAMLWRPNSLRFVPTALLVTFLAGAYTFYIEHLIRTHRIYPYPMLQFATEYGRFGIYAACWALLFCCLIVCYLFVRRFLVTTTRPTRKQMAKKPSAASEKAHPTSVSGSKPKKQRKAD
;
A
#
# COMPACT_ATOMS: atom_id res chain seq x y z
N MET A 1 8.19 7.70 22.33
CA MET A 1 9.20 8.59 21.73
C MET A 1 10.30 7.81 21.02
N ALA A 2 11.00 6.86 21.67
CA ALA A 2 12.05 6.06 21.02
C ALA A 2 11.59 5.31 19.74
N ALA A 3 10.43 4.62 19.76
CA ALA A 3 9.92 3.92 18.58
C ALA A 3 9.65 4.84 17.38
N LEU A 4 9.11 6.03 17.64
CA LEU A 4 8.85 7.04 16.59
C LEU A 4 10.16 7.55 15.98
N PHE A 5 11.17 7.84 16.82
CA PHE A 5 12.48 8.26 16.36
C PHE A 5 13.13 7.21 15.45
N VAL A 6 13.10 5.93 15.85
CA VAL A 6 13.63 4.82 15.04
C VAL A 6 12.89 4.72 13.70
N SER A 7 11.56 4.82 13.68
CA SER A 7 10.79 4.87 12.43
C SER A 7 11.20 6.03 11.53
N ILE A 8 11.42 7.23 12.07
CA ILE A 8 11.85 8.39 11.29
C ILE A 8 13.21 8.15 10.65
N VAL A 9 14.20 7.72 11.43
CA VAL A 9 15.56 7.42 10.93
C VAL A 9 15.51 6.34 9.86
N TYR A 10 14.72 5.29 10.07
CA TYR A 10 14.53 4.22 9.11
C TYR A 10 13.95 4.73 7.78
N ARG A 11 12.90 5.54 7.82
CA ARG A 11 12.28 6.11 6.61
C ARG A 11 13.23 7.05 5.86
N MET A 12 14.05 7.82 6.57
CA MET A 12 15.09 8.64 5.95
C MET A 12 16.12 7.78 5.20
N ALA A 13 16.57 6.69 5.82
CA ALA A 13 17.48 5.74 5.18
C ALA A 13 16.82 5.04 3.97
N ALA A 14 15.55 4.67 4.09
CA ALA A 14 14.76 4.10 3.00
C ALA A 14 14.64 5.06 1.80
N MET A 15 14.33 6.35 2.04
CA MET A 15 14.30 7.37 0.99
C MET A 15 15.65 7.55 0.32
N ALA A 16 16.74 7.61 1.10
CA ALA A 16 18.08 7.73 0.55
C ALA A 16 18.42 6.54 -0.36
N LEU A 17 18.05 5.32 0.04
CA LEU A 17 18.23 4.11 -0.75
C LEU A 17 17.40 4.12 -2.05
N LEU A 18 16.15 4.60 -2.00
CA LEU A 18 15.29 4.73 -3.19
C LEU A 18 15.84 5.78 -4.17
N LEU A 19 16.26 6.94 -3.67
CA LEU A 19 16.90 7.98 -4.48
C LEU A 19 18.20 7.46 -5.13
N PHE A 20 19.02 6.74 -4.35
CA PHE A 20 20.22 6.09 -4.88
C PHE A 20 19.88 5.07 -5.98
N THR A 21 18.84 4.26 -5.78
CA THR A 21 18.38 3.27 -6.76
C THR A 21 17.92 3.95 -8.04
N LEU A 22 17.09 4.99 -7.95
CA LEU A 22 16.62 5.78 -9.11
C LEU A 22 17.78 6.46 -9.84
N TYR A 23 18.75 7.00 -9.08
CA TYR A 23 19.97 7.56 -9.66
C TYR A 23 20.77 6.51 -10.43
N LEU A 24 20.97 5.32 -9.87
CA LEU A 24 21.63 4.21 -10.55
C LEU A 24 20.87 3.77 -11.79
N THR A 25 19.53 3.65 -11.73
CA THR A 25 18.73 3.35 -12.92
C THR A 25 19.00 4.39 -14.01
N HIS A 26 18.97 5.67 -13.67
CA HIS A 26 19.27 6.73 -14.62
C HIS A 26 20.67 6.58 -15.24
N GLN A 27 21.68 6.31 -14.42
CA GLN A 27 23.05 6.09 -14.91
C GLN A 27 23.15 4.89 -15.85
N PHE A 28 22.52 3.76 -15.51
CA PHE A 28 22.54 2.57 -16.37
C PHE A 28 21.85 2.77 -17.71
N PHE A 29 20.80 3.60 -17.78
CA PHE A 29 20.05 3.81 -19.03
C PHE A 29 20.58 4.96 -19.89
N PHE A 30 21.09 6.04 -19.29
CA PHE A 30 21.47 7.25 -20.03
C PHE A 30 22.95 7.59 -19.97
N GLY A 31 23.72 7.03 -19.04
CA GLY A 31 25.18 7.21 -18.96
C GLY A 31 25.69 8.62 -18.67
N HIS A 32 24.82 9.62 -18.48
CA HIS A 32 25.19 11.00 -18.23
C HIS A 32 24.78 11.47 -16.82
N PRO A 33 25.53 12.42 -16.20
CA PRO A 33 25.31 12.84 -14.82
C PRO A 33 24.03 13.66 -14.64
N ASN A 34 23.50 14.28 -15.70
CA ASN A 34 22.39 15.22 -15.60
C ASN A 34 21.05 14.48 -15.49
N TYR A 35 20.44 14.52 -14.31
CA TYR A 35 19.08 14.06 -14.09
C TYR A 35 18.08 15.14 -14.54
N SER A 36 17.03 14.77 -15.28
CA SER A 36 15.96 15.69 -15.66
C SER A 36 14.58 15.04 -15.55
N ALA A 37 13.53 15.85 -15.47
CA ALA A 37 12.15 15.36 -15.50
C ALA A 37 11.85 14.61 -16.80
N GLU A 38 12.51 14.98 -17.90
CA GLU A 38 12.38 14.31 -19.20
C GLU A 38 12.96 12.90 -19.17
N THR A 39 14.15 12.70 -18.61
CA THR A 39 14.78 11.37 -18.53
C THR A 39 14.01 10.45 -17.58
N LEU A 40 13.51 10.98 -16.46
CA LEU A 40 12.58 10.23 -15.61
C LEU A 40 11.29 9.87 -16.35
N GLY A 41 10.73 10.80 -17.14
CA GLY A 41 9.56 10.57 -17.99
C GLY A 41 9.78 9.41 -18.97
N LYS A 42 10.96 9.33 -19.59
CA LYS A 42 11.33 8.20 -20.46
C LYS A 42 11.40 6.86 -19.71
N LEU A 43 11.85 6.87 -18.45
CA LEU A 43 11.90 5.68 -17.61
C LEU A 43 10.53 5.27 -17.03
N SER A 44 9.53 6.15 -17.06
CA SER A 44 8.20 5.88 -16.51
C SER A 44 7.43 4.76 -17.23
N ILE A 45 7.91 4.33 -18.40
CA ILE A 45 7.40 3.15 -19.11
C ILE A 45 7.63 1.87 -18.31
N TYR A 46 8.61 1.83 -17.41
CA TYR A 46 8.93 0.64 -16.61
C TYR A 46 8.16 0.67 -15.29
N LEU A 47 7.39 -0.40 -15.06
CA LEU A 47 6.59 -0.56 -13.83
C LEU A 47 7.43 -0.47 -12.55
N THR A 48 8.67 -0.99 -12.59
CA THR A 48 9.62 -0.90 -11.48
C THR A 48 9.89 0.56 -11.10
N ILE A 49 10.06 1.45 -12.07
CA ILE A 49 10.37 2.86 -11.83
C ILE A 49 9.18 3.59 -11.20
N LEU A 50 7.97 3.34 -11.72
CA LEU A 50 6.76 3.90 -11.12
C LEU A 50 6.56 3.39 -9.68
N THR A 51 6.91 2.14 -9.42
CA THR A 51 6.82 1.57 -8.07
C THR A 51 7.83 2.19 -7.13
N LEU A 52 9.09 2.37 -7.54
CA LEU A 52 10.12 3.06 -6.75
C LEU A 52 9.73 4.53 -6.47
N VAL A 53 9.15 5.23 -7.44
CA VAL A 53 8.63 6.59 -7.25
C VAL A 53 7.46 6.59 -6.28
N PHE A 54 6.53 5.64 -6.38
CA PHE A 54 5.41 5.52 -5.46
C PHE A 54 5.88 5.21 -4.02
N GLU A 55 6.88 4.34 -3.86
CA GLU A 55 7.55 4.09 -2.58
C GLU A 55 8.20 5.34 -2.03
N LEU A 56 8.92 6.11 -2.85
CA LEU A 56 9.55 7.35 -2.44
C LEU A 56 8.51 8.36 -1.93
N VAL A 57 7.40 8.52 -2.66
CA VAL A 57 6.27 9.37 -2.24
C VAL A 57 5.70 8.87 -0.92
N TYR A 58 5.48 7.56 -0.76
CA TYR A 58 5.01 6.99 0.49
C TYR A 58 5.95 7.32 1.65
N TYR A 59 7.25 7.06 1.53
CA TYR A 59 8.21 7.32 2.60
C TYR A 59 8.37 8.80 2.94
N LEU A 60 8.24 9.67 1.93
CA LEU A 60 8.24 11.12 2.12
C LEU A 60 7.06 11.58 2.99
N ILE A 61 5.86 11.04 2.76
CA ILE A 61 4.65 11.46 3.48
C ILE A 61 4.36 10.64 4.74
N ALA A 62 4.95 9.45 4.90
CA ALA A 62 4.63 8.52 5.99
C ALA A 62 4.84 9.14 7.37
N THR A 63 5.95 9.87 7.57
CA THR A 63 6.24 10.56 8.83
C THR A 63 5.26 11.71 9.10
N PRO A 64 5.04 12.68 8.19
CA PRO A 64 4.00 13.70 8.36
C PRO A 64 2.62 13.12 8.69
N VAL A 65 2.16 12.13 7.91
CA VAL A 65 0.85 11.50 8.08
C VAL A 65 0.74 10.82 9.45
N GLN A 66 1.81 10.17 9.93
CA GLN A 66 1.86 9.57 11.26
C GLN A 66 1.85 10.62 12.38
N LEU A 67 2.58 11.73 12.23
CA LEU A 67 2.61 12.82 13.21
C LEU A 67 1.25 13.54 13.32
N LEU A 68 0.52 13.64 12.21
CA LEU A 68 -0.84 14.19 12.16
C LEU A 68 -1.91 13.21 12.63
N GLY A 69 -1.55 11.98 13.03
CA GLY A 69 -2.50 10.97 13.49
C GLY A 69 -3.44 10.44 12.39
N LEU A 70 -3.11 10.64 11.11
CA LEU A 70 -3.89 10.22 9.95
C LEU A 70 -3.70 8.73 9.65
N ASN A 71 -3.94 7.89 10.64
CA ASN A 71 -3.64 6.46 10.64
C ASN A 71 -4.28 5.67 9.50
N THR A 72 -5.51 6.05 9.10
CA THR A 72 -6.20 5.41 7.98
C THR A 72 -5.51 5.70 6.66
N LEU A 73 -5.12 6.96 6.40
CA LEU A 73 -4.38 7.32 5.19
C LEU A 73 -3.03 6.62 5.18
N HIS A 74 -2.32 6.61 6.32
CA HIS A 74 -1.04 5.94 6.44
C HIS A 74 -1.13 4.44 6.12
N GLY A 75 -2.12 3.75 6.70
CA GLY A 75 -2.35 2.32 6.46
C GLY A 75 -2.77 2.02 5.03
N VAL A 76 -3.59 2.88 4.40
CA VAL A 76 -3.99 2.73 3.00
C VAL A 76 -2.79 2.86 2.06
N MET A 77 -2.00 3.93 2.21
CA MET A 77 -0.80 4.17 1.41
C MET A 77 0.21 3.04 1.61
N HIS A 78 0.51 2.70 2.86
CA HIS A 78 1.42 1.62 3.20
C HIS A 78 1.05 0.29 2.53
N CYS A 79 -0.22 -0.13 2.68
CA CYS A 79 -0.67 -1.40 2.13
C CYS A 79 -0.68 -1.38 0.59
N ALA A 80 -1.01 -0.24 -0.03
CA ALA A 80 -0.96 -0.07 -1.48
C ALA A 80 0.50 -0.13 -1.99
N THR A 81 1.42 0.55 -1.32
CA THR A 81 2.85 0.53 -1.64
C THR A 81 3.41 -0.88 -1.53
N LEU A 82 3.21 -1.56 -0.39
CA LEU A 82 3.63 -2.97 -0.21
C LEU A 82 3.06 -3.89 -1.30
N THR A 83 1.81 -3.68 -1.71
CA THR A 83 1.17 -4.44 -2.78
C THR A 83 1.86 -4.22 -4.13
N ALA A 84 2.18 -2.97 -4.47
CA ALA A 84 2.89 -2.64 -5.71
C ALA A 84 4.31 -3.23 -5.72
N SER A 85 5.05 -3.13 -4.61
CA SER A 85 6.38 -3.72 -4.47
C SER A 85 6.34 -5.24 -4.60
N MET A 86 5.33 -5.90 -4.01
CA MET A 86 5.15 -7.34 -4.12
C MET A 86 4.82 -7.77 -5.56
N LEU A 87 3.99 -6.99 -6.27
CA LEU A 87 3.70 -7.25 -7.68
C LEU A 87 4.99 -7.16 -8.53
N VAL A 88 5.77 -6.09 -8.39
CA VAL A 88 7.04 -5.91 -9.13
C VAL A 88 8.02 -7.03 -8.80
N PHE A 89 8.17 -7.37 -7.52
CA PHE A 89 9.00 -8.48 -7.07
C PHE A 89 8.62 -9.79 -7.77
N LEU A 90 7.34 -10.17 -7.72
CA LEU A 90 6.87 -11.42 -8.31
C LEU A 90 6.96 -11.42 -9.83
N LEU A 91 6.54 -10.35 -10.50
CA LEU A 91 6.64 -10.25 -11.96
C LEU A 91 8.10 -10.33 -12.42
N PHE A 92 8.98 -9.51 -11.84
CA PHE A 92 10.38 -9.50 -12.24
C PHE A 92 11.03 -10.86 -12.06
N TRP A 93 10.97 -11.44 -10.87
CA TRP A 93 11.66 -12.70 -10.60
C TRP A 93 11.03 -13.89 -11.33
N SER A 94 9.69 -13.93 -11.48
CA SER A 94 9.06 -15.00 -12.25
C SER A 94 9.46 -14.97 -13.72
N ILE A 95 9.44 -13.80 -14.36
CA ILE A 95 9.84 -13.65 -15.76
C ILE A 95 11.35 -13.88 -15.89
N PHE A 96 12.16 -13.27 -15.03
CA PHE A 96 13.62 -13.40 -15.06
C PHE A 96 14.09 -14.86 -14.93
N LEU A 97 13.47 -15.64 -14.04
CA LEU A 97 13.81 -17.05 -13.83
C LEU A 97 13.27 -17.97 -14.93
N TYR A 98 12.16 -17.58 -15.57
CA TYR A 98 11.58 -18.34 -16.68
C TYR A 98 12.34 -18.08 -18.00
N ASP A 99 12.41 -16.82 -18.41
CA ASP A 99 13.17 -16.33 -19.57
C ASP A 99 13.43 -14.83 -19.44
N ASN A 100 14.69 -14.47 -19.17
CA ASN A 100 15.09 -13.08 -18.98
C ASN A 100 14.97 -12.22 -20.25
N ASN A 101 14.90 -12.83 -21.44
CA ASN A 101 14.76 -12.11 -22.70
C ASN A 101 13.37 -11.49 -22.86
N LEU A 102 12.39 -11.94 -22.06
CA LEU A 102 11.06 -11.35 -22.01
C LEU A 102 11.01 -10.02 -21.24
N VAL A 103 11.99 -9.78 -20.36
CA VAL A 103 12.11 -8.53 -19.60
C VAL A 103 12.92 -7.50 -20.39
N VAL A 104 14.06 -7.93 -20.94
CA VAL A 104 15.04 -7.07 -21.62
C VAL A 104 15.60 -7.84 -22.81
N PRO A 105 15.89 -7.18 -23.96
CA PRO A 105 16.49 -7.84 -25.12
C PRO A 105 17.75 -8.65 -24.80
N GLU A 106 18.05 -9.65 -25.64
CA GLU A 106 19.17 -10.55 -25.44
C GLU A 106 20.50 -9.81 -25.29
N GLY A 107 21.30 -10.20 -24.29
CA GLY A 107 22.61 -9.61 -23.99
C GLY A 107 22.57 -8.33 -23.13
N ASP A 108 21.45 -7.61 -23.08
CA ASP A 108 21.35 -6.35 -22.34
C ASP A 108 21.21 -6.55 -20.82
N MET A 109 20.70 -7.70 -20.37
CA MET A 109 20.63 -8.04 -18.94
C MET A 109 22.00 -8.11 -18.25
N ARG A 110 23.07 -8.42 -19.01
CA ARG A 110 24.44 -8.46 -18.47
C ARG A 110 24.96 -7.08 -18.04
N LYS A 111 24.30 -6.00 -18.47
CA LYS A 111 24.66 -4.62 -18.09
C LYS A 111 24.29 -4.30 -16.63
N PHE A 112 23.35 -5.05 -16.04
CA PHE A 112 22.86 -4.79 -14.70
C PHE A 112 23.46 -5.77 -13.69
N PRO A 113 24.20 -5.29 -12.68
CA PRO A 113 24.76 -6.18 -11.67
C PRO A 113 23.65 -6.77 -10.78
N ALA A 114 23.85 -8.00 -10.30
CA ALA A 114 22.83 -8.74 -9.54
C ALA A 114 22.33 -8.01 -8.29
N TRP A 115 23.23 -7.31 -7.57
CA TRP A 115 22.85 -6.51 -6.41
C TRP A 115 21.88 -5.38 -6.77
N TYR A 116 22.04 -4.76 -7.95
CA TYR A 116 21.14 -3.70 -8.41
C TYR A 116 19.76 -4.28 -8.77
N MET A 117 19.72 -5.48 -9.37
CA MET A 117 18.45 -6.15 -9.65
C MET A 117 17.67 -6.44 -8.35
N HIS A 118 18.34 -6.94 -7.31
CA HIS A 118 17.71 -7.09 -5.99
C HIS A 118 17.28 -5.75 -5.39
N LEU A 119 18.13 -4.72 -5.50
CA LEU A 119 17.83 -3.40 -4.98
C LEU A 119 16.57 -2.79 -5.63
N SER A 120 16.46 -2.89 -6.95
CA SER A 120 15.35 -2.31 -7.71
C SER A 120 14.05 -3.12 -7.67
N HIS A 121 14.11 -4.45 -7.48
CA HIS A 121 12.93 -5.31 -7.57
C HIS A 121 12.56 -6.04 -6.27
N SER A 122 13.44 -6.08 -5.27
CA SER A 122 13.19 -6.82 -4.02
C SER A 122 13.22 -5.96 -2.77
N ALA A 123 14.10 -4.95 -2.71
CA ALA A 123 14.30 -4.15 -1.50
C ALA A 123 13.00 -3.50 -1.01
N GLY A 124 12.17 -3.00 -1.92
CA GLY A 124 10.89 -2.37 -1.62
C GLY A 124 9.95 -3.21 -0.76
N VAL A 125 9.85 -4.53 -1.02
CA VAL A 125 9.03 -5.45 -0.22
C VAL A 125 9.53 -5.50 1.23
N PHE A 126 10.82 -5.76 1.42
CA PHE A 126 11.41 -5.83 2.74
C PHE A 126 11.34 -4.49 3.46
N MET A 127 11.56 -3.41 2.73
CA MET A 127 11.51 -2.07 3.29
C MET A 127 10.13 -1.74 3.87
N ASN A 128 9.07 -2.06 3.13
CA ASN A 128 7.71 -1.88 3.60
C ASN A 128 7.42 -2.78 4.82
N LEU A 129 7.83 -4.04 4.79
CA LEU A 129 7.64 -4.96 5.92
C LEU A 129 8.33 -4.46 7.19
N PHE A 130 9.58 -3.99 7.08
CA PHE A 130 10.31 -3.40 8.21
C PHE A 130 9.64 -2.11 8.71
N ASP A 131 9.16 -1.24 7.83
CA ASP A 131 8.43 -0.03 8.28
C ASP A 131 7.21 -0.43 9.12
N ALA A 132 6.39 -1.36 8.61
CA ALA A 132 5.20 -1.85 9.29
C ALA A 132 5.51 -2.46 10.67
N MET A 133 6.65 -3.14 10.82
CA MET A 133 7.10 -3.63 12.12
C MET A 133 7.45 -2.51 13.10
N LEU A 134 8.03 -1.41 12.62
CA LEU A 134 8.44 -0.28 13.45
C LEU A 134 7.25 0.57 13.90
N TRP A 135 6.35 0.93 12.98
CA TRP A 135 5.24 1.84 13.31
C TRP A 135 3.96 1.13 13.80
N ARG A 136 3.82 -0.18 13.53
CA ARG A 136 2.70 -1.04 13.96
C ARG A 136 1.32 -0.50 13.56
N PRO A 137 0.87 -0.78 12.32
CA PRO A 137 -0.41 -0.30 11.81
C PRO A 137 -1.58 -0.54 12.77
N ASN A 138 -2.39 0.48 13.03
CA ASN A 138 -3.58 0.36 13.89
C ASN A 138 -4.90 0.51 13.11
N SER A 139 -4.86 0.99 11.86
CA SER A 139 -6.00 1.14 10.97
C SER A 139 -5.62 0.66 9.56
N LEU A 140 -6.27 -0.40 9.10
CA LEU A 140 -6.15 -0.90 7.72
C LEU A 140 -7.53 -1.02 7.11
N ARG A 141 -7.73 -0.41 5.94
CA ARG A 141 -9.02 -0.36 5.26
C ARG A 141 -8.89 -0.98 3.87
N PHE A 142 -9.49 -2.15 3.69
CA PHE A 142 -9.36 -2.90 2.43
C PHE A 142 -9.91 -2.14 1.23
N VAL A 143 -11.13 -1.61 1.30
CA VAL A 143 -11.81 -0.94 0.19
C VAL A 143 -11.01 0.26 -0.37
N PRO A 144 -10.60 1.27 0.43
CA PRO A 144 -9.83 2.38 -0.12
C PRO A 144 -8.44 1.95 -0.63
N THR A 145 -7.81 0.94 -0.03
CA THR A 145 -6.57 0.36 -0.59
C THR A 145 -6.82 -0.29 -1.95
N ALA A 146 -7.89 -1.08 -2.07
CA ALA A 146 -8.26 -1.73 -3.33
C ALA A 146 -8.57 -0.70 -4.42
N LEU A 147 -9.28 0.38 -4.08
CA LEU A 147 -9.56 1.48 -5.02
C LEU A 147 -8.28 2.17 -5.47
N LEU A 148 -7.36 2.49 -4.55
CA LEU A 148 -6.09 3.13 -4.88
C LEU A 148 -5.23 2.23 -5.79
N VAL A 149 -5.10 0.95 -5.45
CA VAL A 149 -4.33 -0.02 -6.23
C VAL A 149 -4.95 -0.24 -7.62
N THR A 150 -6.27 -0.38 -7.69
CA THR A 150 -7.03 -0.49 -8.96
C THR A 150 -6.84 0.75 -9.82
N PHE A 151 -6.90 1.94 -9.23
CA PHE A 151 -6.70 3.20 -9.93
C PHE A 151 -5.29 3.29 -10.53
N LEU A 152 -4.25 2.98 -9.74
CA LEU A 152 -2.86 3.00 -10.21
C LEU A 152 -2.61 1.97 -11.33
N ALA A 153 -3.12 0.75 -11.18
CA ALA A 153 -2.99 -0.29 -12.19
C ALA A 153 -3.76 0.04 -13.47
N GLY A 154 -4.95 0.61 -13.35
CA GLY A 154 -5.76 1.11 -14.47
C GLY A 154 -5.06 2.23 -15.22
N ALA A 155 -4.55 3.22 -14.49
CA ALA A 155 -3.80 4.33 -15.06
C ALA A 155 -2.55 3.83 -15.82
N TYR A 156 -1.79 2.90 -15.24
CA TYR A 156 -0.61 2.33 -15.89
C TYR A 156 -0.97 1.48 -17.11
N THR A 157 -1.97 0.62 -17.02
CA THR A 157 -2.43 -0.22 -18.15
C THR A 157 -2.89 0.66 -19.31
N PHE A 158 -3.68 1.71 -19.03
CA PHE A 158 -4.10 2.68 -20.01
C PHE A 158 -2.93 3.44 -20.62
N TYR A 159 -1.99 3.91 -19.79
CA TYR A 159 -0.79 4.61 -20.23
C TYR A 159 0.07 3.77 -21.18
N ILE A 160 0.37 2.52 -20.82
CA ILE A 160 1.16 1.62 -21.67
C ILE A 160 0.42 1.29 -22.97
N GLU A 161 -0.87 0.96 -22.92
CA GLU A 161 -1.61 0.64 -24.15
C GLU A 161 -1.73 1.87 -25.06
N HIS A 162 -1.87 3.06 -24.50
CA HIS A 162 -1.79 4.31 -25.26
C HIS A 162 -0.44 4.42 -25.98
N LEU A 163 0.68 4.31 -25.26
CA LEU A 163 2.03 4.36 -25.84
C LEU A 163 2.26 3.32 -26.95
N ILE A 164 1.75 2.10 -26.74
CA ILE A 164 1.86 1.02 -27.73
C ILE A 164 1.07 1.36 -28.99
N ARG A 165 -0.15 1.87 -28.87
CA ARG A 165 -1.02 2.16 -30.02
C ARG A 165 -0.58 3.39 -30.80
N THR A 166 -0.18 4.46 -30.11
CA THR A 166 0.13 5.75 -30.75
C THR A 166 1.59 5.88 -31.13
N HIS A 167 2.52 5.40 -30.29
CA HIS A 167 3.95 5.62 -30.46
C HIS A 167 4.74 4.34 -30.77
N ARG A 168 4.12 3.15 -30.71
CA ARG A 168 4.80 1.84 -30.87
C ARG A 168 5.97 1.67 -29.89
N ILE A 169 5.85 2.26 -28.71
CA ILE A 169 6.81 2.12 -27.62
C ILE A 169 6.34 0.99 -26.72
N TYR A 170 7.20 -0.01 -26.53
CA TYR A 170 6.92 -1.19 -25.72
C TYR A 170 7.85 -1.19 -24.50
N PRO A 171 7.32 -1.31 -23.27
CA PRO A 171 8.17 -1.37 -22.09
C PRO A 171 8.90 -2.71 -21.96
N TYR A 172 8.36 -3.78 -22.55
CA TYR A 172 8.93 -5.12 -22.49
C TYR A 172 8.79 -5.82 -23.85
N PRO A 173 9.79 -6.62 -24.28
CA PRO A 173 9.72 -7.40 -25.52
C PRO A 173 8.47 -8.30 -25.61
N MET A 174 8.03 -8.89 -24.50
CA MET A 174 6.82 -9.74 -24.48
C MET A 174 5.54 -9.03 -24.99
N LEU A 175 5.44 -7.71 -24.81
CA LEU A 175 4.28 -6.94 -25.30
C LEU A 175 4.41 -6.59 -26.79
N GLN A 176 5.63 -6.56 -27.32
CA GLN A 176 5.91 -6.30 -28.72
C GLN A 176 5.50 -7.49 -29.60
N PHE A 177 5.79 -8.71 -29.13
CA PHE A 177 5.45 -9.94 -29.87
C PHE A 177 3.99 -10.36 -29.70
N ALA A 178 3.27 -9.81 -28.72
CA ALA A 178 1.88 -10.13 -28.46
C ALA A 178 0.93 -9.41 -29.43
N THR A 179 -0.07 -10.15 -29.93
CA THR A 179 -1.25 -9.57 -30.60
C THR A 179 -2.01 -8.66 -29.63
N GLU A 180 -2.94 -7.84 -30.14
CA GLU A 180 -3.78 -6.99 -29.28
C GLU A 180 -4.53 -7.79 -28.21
N TYR A 181 -5.17 -8.90 -28.59
CA TYR A 181 -5.81 -9.81 -27.65
C TYR A 181 -4.82 -10.47 -26.68
N GLY A 182 -3.62 -10.81 -27.17
CA GLY A 182 -2.53 -11.31 -26.34
C GLY A 182 -2.12 -10.33 -25.24
N ARG A 183 -1.98 -9.04 -25.56
CA ARG A 183 -1.67 -7.99 -24.58
C ARG A 183 -2.77 -7.87 -23.52
N PHE A 184 -4.04 -7.87 -23.91
CA PHE A 184 -5.15 -7.85 -22.95
C PHE A 184 -5.15 -9.09 -22.04
N GLY A 185 -4.78 -10.26 -22.57
CA GLY A 185 -4.56 -11.47 -21.77
C GLY A 185 -3.45 -11.30 -20.74
N ILE A 186 -2.30 -10.74 -21.14
CA ILE A 186 -1.19 -10.43 -20.22
C ILE A 186 -1.61 -9.42 -19.16
N TYR A 187 -2.32 -8.35 -19.54
CA TYR A 187 -2.84 -7.37 -18.58
C TYR A 187 -3.78 -8.05 -17.58
N ALA A 188 -4.73 -8.86 -18.05
CA ALA A 188 -5.65 -9.58 -17.17
C ALA A 188 -4.91 -10.49 -16.17
N ALA A 189 -3.86 -11.18 -16.60
CA ALA A 189 -3.01 -11.99 -15.71
C ALA A 189 -2.27 -11.13 -14.66
N CYS A 190 -1.69 -9.99 -15.07
CA CYS A 190 -1.07 -9.04 -14.15
C CYS A 190 -2.06 -8.47 -13.13
N TRP A 191 -3.29 -8.18 -13.55
CA TRP A 191 -4.37 -7.72 -12.69
C TRP A 191 -4.81 -8.80 -11.68
N ALA A 192 -4.93 -10.05 -12.11
CA ALA A 192 -5.22 -11.16 -11.21
C ALA A 192 -4.11 -11.31 -10.16
N LEU A 193 -2.84 -11.29 -10.58
CA LEU A 193 -1.69 -11.34 -9.68
C LEU A 193 -1.67 -10.15 -8.70
N LEU A 194 -2.01 -8.95 -9.17
CA LEU A 194 -2.11 -7.75 -8.33
C LEU A 194 -3.15 -7.93 -7.22
N PHE A 195 -4.34 -8.46 -7.53
CA PHE A 195 -5.37 -8.72 -6.52
C PHE A 195 -4.93 -9.81 -5.54
N CYS A 196 -4.25 -10.84 -6.00
CA CYS A 196 -3.63 -11.83 -5.12
C CYS A 196 -2.62 -11.17 -4.16
N CYS A 197 -1.72 -10.32 -4.68
CA CYS A 197 -0.77 -9.57 -3.87
C CYS A 197 -1.49 -8.69 -2.83
N LEU A 198 -2.53 -7.96 -3.24
CA LEU A 198 -3.32 -7.11 -2.36
C LEU A 198 -3.91 -7.91 -1.20
N ILE A 199 -4.55 -9.06 -1.49
CA ILE A 199 -5.15 -9.91 -0.47
C ILE A 199 -4.08 -10.44 0.47
N VAL A 200 -2.97 -10.98 -0.05
CA VAL A 200 -1.88 -11.53 0.75
C VAL A 200 -1.26 -10.46 1.65
N CYS A 201 -0.88 -9.30 1.10
CA CYS A 201 -0.31 -8.20 1.85
C CYS A 201 -1.29 -7.68 2.92
N TYR A 202 -2.55 -7.45 2.56
CA TYR A 202 -3.55 -6.99 3.51
C TYR A 202 -3.75 -7.97 4.67
N LEU A 203 -3.92 -9.27 4.37
CA LEU A 203 -4.09 -10.30 5.39
C LEU A 203 -2.84 -10.45 6.26
N PHE A 204 -1.65 -10.41 5.67
CA PHE A 204 -0.39 -10.50 6.38
C PHE A 204 -0.24 -9.34 7.38
N VAL A 205 -0.36 -8.10 6.92
CA VAL A 205 -0.23 -6.93 7.80
C VAL A 205 -1.33 -6.96 8.87
N ARG A 206 -2.57 -7.27 8.50
CA ARG A 206 -3.69 -7.36 9.45
C ARG A 206 -3.49 -8.44 10.51
N ARG A 207 -2.92 -9.59 10.15
CA ARG A 207 -2.78 -10.74 11.05
C ARG A 207 -1.58 -10.61 11.98
N PHE A 208 -0.45 -10.16 11.45
CA PHE A 208 0.83 -10.23 12.16
C PHE A 208 1.32 -8.88 12.67
N LEU A 209 0.94 -7.77 12.02
CA LEU A 209 1.54 -6.46 12.29
C LEU A 209 0.56 -5.46 12.90
N VAL A 210 -0.75 -5.69 12.79
CA VAL A 210 -1.74 -4.86 13.48
C VAL A 210 -1.72 -5.12 14.97
N THR A 211 -1.44 -4.09 15.77
CA THR A 211 -1.65 -4.13 17.21
C THR A 211 -3.13 -4.31 17.48
N THR A 212 -3.54 -5.54 17.79
CA THR A 212 -4.87 -5.79 18.34
C THR A 212 -4.85 -5.21 19.75
N THR A 213 -5.38 -4.01 19.91
CA THR A 213 -5.85 -3.55 21.22
C THR A 213 -7.01 -4.45 21.60
N ARG A 214 -6.72 -5.65 22.13
CA ARG A 214 -7.72 -6.41 22.86
C ARG A 214 -8.22 -5.47 23.96
N PRO A 215 -9.52 -5.17 24.04
CA PRO A 215 -10.04 -4.39 25.16
C PRO A 215 -9.65 -5.15 26.43
N THR A 216 -8.78 -4.56 27.23
CA THR A 216 -8.35 -5.13 28.50
C THR A 216 -9.61 -5.39 29.31
N ARG A 217 -9.81 -6.63 29.78
CA ARG A 217 -10.98 -7.08 30.58
C ARG A 217 -11.35 -6.11 31.74
N LYS A 218 -10.40 -5.28 32.17
CA LYS A 218 -10.59 -4.16 33.13
C LYS A 218 -11.49 -3.02 32.66
N GLN A 219 -11.66 -2.76 31.35
CA GLN A 219 -12.61 -1.77 30.83
C GLN A 219 -14.06 -2.29 30.80
N MET A 220 -14.26 -3.61 30.67
CA MET A 220 -15.60 -4.21 30.80
C MET A 220 -16.07 -4.29 32.25
N ALA A 221 -15.15 -4.37 33.21
CA ALA A 221 -15.47 -4.37 34.65
C ALA A 221 -15.83 -2.98 35.22
N LYS A 222 -15.73 -1.91 34.42
CA LYS A 222 -15.96 -0.52 34.87
C LYS A 222 -17.19 0.14 34.24
N LYS A 223 -18.11 -0.64 33.67
CA LYS A 223 -19.46 -0.16 33.39
C LYS A 223 -20.27 -0.35 34.68
N PRO A 224 -20.61 0.71 35.44
CA PRO A 224 -21.53 0.56 36.55
C PRO A 224 -22.86 0.12 35.97
N SER A 225 -23.38 -0.99 36.49
CA SER A 225 -24.76 -1.40 36.32
C SER A 225 -25.65 -0.27 36.85
N ALA A 226 -26.18 0.56 35.96
CA ALA A 226 -27.27 1.48 36.27
C ALA A 226 -28.62 0.73 36.27
N ALA A 227 -28.68 -0.40 36.98
CA ALA A 227 -29.86 -1.24 37.09
C ALA A 227 -29.79 -2.08 38.37
N SER A 228 -29.66 -1.45 39.54
CA SER A 228 -30.02 -2.08 40.82
C SER A 228 -30.14 -1.04 41.93
N GLU A 229 -31.03 -0.06 41.76
CA GLU A 229 -31.50 0.71 42.91
C GLU A 229 -32.91 1.23 42.65
N LYS A 230 -33.90 0.36 42.90
CA LYS A 230 -35.27 0.71 43.30
C LYS A 230 -36.04 -0.58 43.60
N ALA A 231 -35.81 -1.11 44.79
CA ALA A 231 -36.76 -2.00 45.43
C ALA A 231 -36.65 -1.80 46.95
N HIS A 232 -37.47 -0.88 47.46
CA HIS A 232 -37.97 -1.02 48.83
C HIS A 232 -39.43 -0.53 48.91
N PRO A 233 -40.31 -1.22 49.65
CA PRO A 233 -41.74 -1.00 49.63
C PRO A 233 -42.13 -0.01 50.72
N THR A 234 -43.05 0.91 50.39
CA THR A 234 -43.77 1.68 51.40
C THR A 234 -45.24 1.72 51.02
N SER A 235 -46.01 1.00 51.83
CA SER A 235 -47.46 1.09 51.95
C SER A 235 -47.86 2.48 52.44
N VAL A 236 -48.58 3.26 51.63
CA VAL A 236 -49.41 4.37 52.12
C VAL A 236 -50.66 4.52 51.24
N SER A 237 -51.79 4.13 51.83
CA SER A 237 -53.13 4.70 51.75
C SER A 237 -53.40 5.76 50.67
N GLY A 238 -54.13 5.38 49.63
CA GLY A 238 -54.79 6.30 48.70
C GLY A 238 -56.21 6.65 49.17
N SER A 239 -56.38 7.81 49.79
CA SER A 239 -57.70 8.46 49.96
C SER A 239 -57.97 9.35 48.74
N LYS A 240 -59.08 9.09 48.05
CA LYS A 240 -59.58 9.87 46.90
C LYS A 240 -60.20 11.19 47.37
N PRO A 241 -60.00 12.31 46.65
CA PRO A 241 -60.95 13.41 46.66
C PRO A 241 -61.78 13.40 45.37
N LYS A 242 -63.11 13.26 45.50
CA LYS A 242 -64.07 13.52 44.41
C LYS A 242 -64.92 14.73 44.84
N LYS A 243 -64.77 15.85 44.14
CA LYS A 243 -65.52 17.09 44.35
C LYS A 243 -66.38 17.37 43.12
N GLN A 244 -67.71 17.34 43.29
CA GLN A 244 -68.74 17.93 42.42
C GLN A 244 -69.98 18.10 43.33
N ARG A 245 -70.23 19.29 43.87
CA ARG A 245 -70.98 20.47 43.33
C ARG A 245 -72.50 20.35 43.59
N LYS A 246 -72.96 21.16 44.57
CA LYS A 246 -74.33 21.64 44.91
C LYS A 246 -75.09 22.17 43.68
N ALA A 247 -76.41 22.37 43.63
CA ALA A 247 -77.60 22.19 44.48
C ALA A 247 -78.83 22.36 43.54
N ASP A 248 -80.02 22.06 44.06
CA ASP A 248 -81.36 22.64 43.75
C ASP A 248 -81.64 23.20 42.35
#